data_AF-A0AAF0K5C7-F1
#
_entry.id   AF-A0AAF0K5C7-F1
#
_cell.length_a   1.000
_cell.length_b   1.000
_cell.length_c   1.000
_cell.angle_alpha   90.00
_cell.angle_beta   90.00
_cell.angle_gamma   90.00
#
_symmetry.space_group_name_H-M   'P 1'
#
loop_
_entity.id
_entity.type
_entity.pdbx_description
1 polymer ?
#
loop_
_entity_poly.entity_id
_entity_poly.type
_entity_poly.pdbx_seq_one_letter_code
_entity_poly.pdbx_strand_id
1 'polypeptide(L)'
;MSMFFYYFYDFSLVYFIICDLILLKLEGEVYMVYEQDIRLIKMTEVLKKTGMSKSTVYSLISHGMFPQQVSLGIRSVAFVEAEVDAWIRNKIANRNR
;
A
#
# COMPACT_ATOMS: atom_id res chain seq x y z
N MET A 1 31.25 20.27 -21.12
CA MET A 1 31.34 19.67 -19.77
C MET A 1 30.29 20.31 -18.89
N SER A 2 29.05 19.81 -18.91
CA SER A 2 27.99 20.00 -17.90
C SER A 2 26.65 19.59 -18.51
N MET A 3 26.41 18.28 -18.56
CA MET A 3 25.09 17.72 -18.87
C MET A 3 24.84 16.38 -18.17
N PHE A 4 25.64 16.06 -17.13
CA PHE A 4 25.58 14.76 -16.44
C PHE A 4 25.17 14.85 -14.96
N PHE A 5 24.91 16.03 -14.42
CA PHE A 5 24.54 16.18 -13.00
C PHE A 5 23.03 16.26 -12.74
N TYR A 6 22.18 16.35 -13.77
CA TYR A 6 20.73 16.54 -13.63
C TYR A 6 19.93 15.24 -13.43
N TYR A 7 20.53 14.07 -13.57
CA TYR A 7 19.81 12.79 -13.48
C TYR A 7 20.07 12.01 -12.18
N PHE A 8 20.68 12.64 -11.18
CA PHE A 8 20.91 12.05 -9.85
C PHE A 8 20.25 12.85 -8.72
N TYR A 9 19.25 13.68 -9.06
CA TYR A 9 18.62 14.66 -8.16
C TYR A 9 17.16 14.38 -7.79
N ASP A 10 16.59 13.21 -8.07
CA ASP A 10 15.12 13.08 -8.02
C ASP A 10 14.58 11.78 -7.42
N PHE A 11 14.95 11.46 -6.18
CA PHE A 11 14.01 10.74 -5.29
C PHE A 11 14.35 10.97 -3.81
N SER A 12 15.63 11.07 -3.43
CA SER A 12 16.02 11.30 -2.03
C SER A 12 15.95 12.76 -1.61
N LEU A 13 16.24 13.71 -2.50
CA LEU A 13 16.27 15.14 -2.16
C LEU A 13 14.86 15.75 -2.11
N VAL A 14 13.94 15.27 -2.96
CA VAL A 14 12.51 15.62 -2.89
C VAL A 14 11.87 15.09 -1.61
N TYR A 15 12.24 13.88 -1.17
CA TYR A 15 11.77 13.32 0.10
C TYR A 15 12.30 14.12 1.30
N PHE A 16 13.58 14.54 1.27
CA PHE A 16 14.15 15.40 2.29
C PHE A 16 13.53 16.81 2.32
N ILE A 17 13.27 17.42 1.16
CA ILE A 17 12.63 18.75 1.07
C ILE A 17 11.15 18.70 1.49
N ILE A 18 10.41 17.65 1.13
CA ILE A 18 9.02 17.45 1.59
C ILE A 18 8.99 17.23 3.11
N CYS A 19 9.94 16.49 3.68
CA CYS A 19 10.05 16.32 5.13
C CYS A 19 10.38 17.63 5.87
N ASP A 20 11.22 18.49 5.29
CA ASP A 20 11.64 19.75 5.94
C ASP A 20 10.53 20.83 5.91
N LEU A 21 9.73 20.90 4.82
CA LEU A 21 8.63 21.87 4.71
C LEU A 21 7.45 21.57 5.66
N ILE A 22 7.31 20.33 6.11
CA ILE A 22 6.25 19.90 7.03
C ILE A 22 6.60 20.22 8.50
N LEU A 23 7.89 20.36 8.85
CA LEU A 23 8.32 20.46 10.24
C LEU A 23 8.27 21.88 10.84
N LEU A 24 8.26 22.94 10.01
CA LEU A 24 8.42 24.34 10.46
C LEU A 24 7.13 25.08 10.83
N LYS A 25 5.96 24.42 10.83
CA LYS A 25 4.70 25.05 11.27
C LYS A 25 4.25 24.53 12.64
N LEU A 26 5.03 24.86 13.67
CA LEU A 26 4.62 24.76 15.08
C LEU A 26 3.60 25.87 15.40
N GLU A 27 2.31 25.57 15.27
CA GLU A 27 1.33 26.01 16.27
C GLU A 27 0.49 24.79 16.68
N GLY A 28 1.00 24.05 17.66
CA GLY A 28 0.19 23.43 18.71
C GLY A 28 -0.61 22.15 18.40
N GLU A 29 -0.98 21.83 17.17
CA GLU A 29 -1.86 20.67 16.90
C GLU A 29 -1.50 19.97 15.57
N VAL A 30 -1.30 18.64 15.64
CA VAL A 30 -1.19 17.68 14.53
C VAL A 30 0.16 17.62 13.78
N TYR A 31 1.15 16.98 14.40
CA TYR A 31 2.27 16.36 13.68
C TYR A 31 1.79 15.05 13.04
N MET A 32 2.03 14.94 11.72
CA MET A 32 1.48 13.90 10.85
C MET A 32 1.90 12.49 11.28
N VAL A 33 0.92 11.68 11.65
CA VAL A 33 1.04 10.25 11.95
C VAL A 33 1.28 9.49 10.64
N TYR A 34 2.52 9.07 10.35
CA TYR A 34 2.80 8.08 9.30
C TYR A 34 2.75 6.64 9.85
N GLU A 35 2.00 6.41 10.91
CA GLU A 35 1.65 5.06 11.36
C GLU A 35 0.45 4.60 10.53
N GLN A 36 0.68 4.15 9.30
CA GLN A 36 -0.32 3.29 8.68
C GLN A 36 -0.28 2.00 9.49
N ASP A 37 -1.28 1.77 10.34
CA ASP A 37 -1.37 0.56 11.15
C ASP A 37 -1.27 -0.66 10.20
N ILE A 38 -0.11 -1.33 10.18
CA ILE A 38 0.17 -2.45 9.27
C ILE A 38 -0.52 -3.67 9.88
N ARG A 39 -1.83 -3.71 9.68
CA ARG A 39 -2.65 -4.82 10.12
C ARG A 39 -2.62 -5.94 9.10
N LEU A 40 -2.33 -7.14 9.59
CA LEU A 40 -2.40 -8.36 8.82
C LEU A 40 -3.77 -9.01 9.03
N ILE A 41 -4.47 -9.26 7.93
CA ILE A 41 -5.79 -9.88 7.92
C ILE A 41 -5.70 -11.30 7.37
N LYS A 42 -6.49 -12.22 7.95
CA LYS A 42 -6.54 -13.62 7.48
C LYS A 42 -7.36 -13.72 6.21
N MET A 43 -7.18 -14.81 5.46
CA MET A 43 -8.00 -15.13 4.27
C MET A 43 -9.51 -14.97 4.55
N THR A 44 -10.01 -15.42 5.71
CA THR A 44 -11.44 -15.28 6.05
C THR A 44 -11.92 -13.83 6.08
N GLU A 45 -11.10 -12.89 6.54
CA GLU A 45 -11.44 -11.46 6.55
C GLU A 45 -11.36 -10.86 5.14
N VAL A 46 -10.36 -11.27 4.35
CA VAL A 46 -10.26 -10.88 2.93
C VAL A 46 -11.51 -11.28 2.16
N LEU A 47 -12.03 -12.49 2.37
CA LEU A 47 -13.26 -12.95 1.73
C LEU A 47 -14.48 -12.12 2.16
N LYS A 48 -14.57 -11.75 3.45
CA LYS A 48 -15.62 -10.87 3.95
C LYS A 48 -15.54 -9.46 3.34
N LYS A 49 -14.33 -8.90 3.21
CA LYS A 49 -14.11 -7.57 2.62
C LYS A 49 -14.41 -7.52 1.13
N THR A 50 -13.95 -8.51 0.38
CA THR A 50 -14.08 -8.55 -1.09
C THR A 50 -15.41 -9.12 -1.55
N GLY A 51 -16.12 -9.88 -0.71
CA GLY A 51 -17.33 -10.60 -1.08
C GLY A 51 -17.09 -11.77 -2.04
N MET A 52 -15.83 -12.16 -2.26
CA MET A 52 -15.44 -13.20 -3.20
C MET A 52 -15.32 -14.57 -2.55
N SER A 53 -15.41 -15.63 -3.37
CA SER A 53 -15.09 -16.99 -2.92
C SER A 53 -13.58 -17.20 -2.85
N LYS A 54 -13.16 -18.17 -2.03
CA LYS A 54 -11.75 -18.52 -1.82
C LYS A 54 -11.04 -18.95 -3.11
N SER A 55 -11.74 -19.68 -3.98
CA SER A 55 -11.21 -20.10 -5.28
C SER A 55 -10.92 -18.89 -6.18
N THR A 56 -11.82 -17.92 -6.24
CA THR A 56 -11.64 -16.70 -7.04
C THR A 56 -10.42 -15.91 -6.57
N VAL A 57 -10.24 -15.75 -5.26
CA VAL A 57 -9.06 -15.07 -4.71
C VAL A 57 -7.78 -15.79 -5.12
N TYR A 58 -7.72 -17.13 -5.02
CA TYR A 58 -6.54 -17.87 -5.48
C TYR A 58 -6.30 -17.77 -6.99
N SER A 59 -7.35 -17.81 -7.81
CA SER A 59 -7.20 -17.56 -9.25
C SER A 59 -6.60 -16.18 -9.51
N LEU A 60 -7.09 -15.13 -8.85
CA LEU A 60 -6.54 -13.78 -8.99
C LEU A 60 -5.09 -13.67 -8.50
N ILE A 61 -4.73 -14.36 -7.42
CA ILE A 61 -3.34 -14.45 -6.95
C ILE A 61 -2.47 -15.12 -8.02
N SER A 62 -2.94 -16.22 -8.61
CA SER A 62 -2.19 -16.93 -9.67
C SER A 62 -2.01 -16.09 -10.94
N HIS A 63 -2.97 -15.20 -11.23
CA HIS A 63 -2.89 -14.22 -12.32
C HIS A 63 -2.12 -12.94 -11.96
N GLY A 64 -1.58 -12.82 -10.74
CA GLY A 64 -0.90 -11.60 -10.28
C GLY A 64 -1.82 -10.37 -10.19
N MET A 65 -3.14 -10.58 -10.15
CA MET A 65 -4.14 -9.53 -10.12
C MET A 65 -4.63 -9.21 -8.70
N PHE A 66 -4.09 -9.85 -7.67
CA PHE A 66 -4.46 -9.66 -6.26
C PHE A 66 -3.20 -9.46 -5.42
N PRO A 67 -3.28 -8.74 -4.28
CA PRO A 67 -2.17 -8.60 -3.34
C PRO A 67 -1.52 -9.94 -2.96
N GLN A 68 -0.20 -9.92 -2.78
CA GLN A 68 0.54 -11.13 -2.40
C GLN A 68 0.26 -11.50 -0.94
N GLN A 69 0.21 -12.81 -0.69
CA GLN A 69 0.06 -13.32 0.67
C GLN A 69 1.39 -13.28 1.41
N VAL A 70 1.36 -12.84 2.66
CA VAL A 70 2.46 -12.87 3.61
C VAL A 70 2.38 -14.17 4.40
N SER A 71 3.46 -14.95 4.39
CA SER A 71 3.55 -16.17 5.20
C SER A 71 3.83 -15.81 6.66
N LEU A 72 2.94 -16.20 7.55
CA LEU A 72 3.10 -16.06 9.01
C LEU A 72 3.71 -17.33 9.65
N GLY A 73 3.92 -18.39 8.87
CA GLY A 73 4.48 -19.65 9.31
C GLY A 73 4.12 -20.82 8.39
N ILE A 74 4.30 -22.05 8.88
CA ILE A 74 4.25 -23.28 8.08
C ILE A 74 2.88 -23.51 7.40
N ARG A 75 1.78 -23.10 8.04
CA ARG A 75 0.41 -23.30 7.53
C ARG A 75 -0.45 -22.02 7.57
N SER A 76 0.15 -20.88 7.90
CA SER A 76 -0.60 -19.64 8.09
C SER A 76 -0.18 -18.58 7.09
N VAL A 77 -1.16 -18.05 6.38
CA VAL A 77 -0.98 -16.94 5.44
C VAL A 77 -1.90 -15.79 5.85
N ALA A 78 -1.42 -14.58 5.69
CA ALA A 78 -2.16 -13.35 5.91
C ALA A 78 -1.93 -12.38 4.75
N PHE A 79 -2.72 -11.32 4.72
CA PHE A 79 -2.63 -10.27 3.72
C PHE A 79 -2.47 -8.94 4.45
N VAL A 80 -1.75 -8.00 3.83
CA VAL A 80 -1.69 -6.64 4.32
C VAL A 80 -3.03 -5.97 4.06
N GLU A 81 -3.70 -5.50 5.11
CA GLU A 81 -5.03 -4.92 4.99
C GLU A 81 -5.08 -3.74 4.02
N ALA A 82 -4.08 -2.86 4.10
CA ALA A 82 -3.96 -1.68 3.25
C ALA A 82 -3.86 -2.04 1.75
N GLU A 83 -3.18 -3.13 1.40
CA GLU A 83 -3.05 -3.58 0.00
C GLU A 83 -4.39 -4.10 -0.54
N VAL A 84 -5.11 -4.86 0.29
CA VAL A 84 -6.46 -5.36 -0.06
C VAL A 84 -7.41 -4.18 -0.25
N ASP A 85 -7.38 -3.20 0.64
CA ASP A 85 -8.24 -2.01 0.53
C ASP A 85 -7.87 -1.14 -0.68
N ALA A 86 -6.58 -1.03 -1.01
CA ALA A 86 -6.12 -0.35 -2.23
C ALA A 86 -6.62 -1.07 -3.49
N TRP A 87 -6.57 -2.41 -3.50
CA TRP A 87 -7.10 -3.21 -4.59
C TRP A 87 -8.62 -3.04 -4.77
N ILE A 88 -9.39 -3.05 -3.68
CA ILE A 88 -10.84 -2.80 -3.71
C ILE A 88 -11.12 -1.41 -4.29
N ARG A 89 -10.41 -0.37 -3.83
CA ARG A 89 -10.54 0.99 -4.37
C ARG A 89 -10.22 1.06 -5.85
N ASN A 90 -9.19 0.37 -6.31
CA ASN A 90 -8.84 0.28 -7.73
C ASN A 90 -9.96 -0.39 -8.55
N LYS A 91 -10.55 -1.47 -8.05
CA LYS A 91 -11.71 -2.12 -8.70
C LYS A 91 -12.93 -1.20 -8.79
N ILE A 92 -13.19 -0.42 -7.74
CA ILE A 92 -14.29 0.57 -7.74
C ILE A 92 -14.01 1.69 -8.75
N ALA A 93 -12.77 2.21 -8.80
CA ALA A 93 -12.39 3.25 -9.75
C ALA A 93 -12.50 2.79 -11.21
N ASN A 94 -12.13 1.53 -11.50
CA ASN A 94 -12.24 0.93 -12.82
C ASN A 94 -13.66 0.48 -13.20
N ARG A 95 -14.65 0.57 -12.29
CA ARG A 95 -16.05 0.19 -12.59
C ARG A 95 -16.69 1.10 -13.64
N ASN A 96 -16.32 2.37 -13.66
CA ASN A 96 -16.99 3.41 -14.45
C ASN A 96 -16.19 3.84 -15.69
N ARG A 97 -15.24 3.02 -16.15
CA ARG A 97 -14.39 3.30 -17.30
C ARG A 97 -14.71 2.32 -18.42
#